data_AF-A0AA95SCQ3-F1
#
_entry.id   AF-A0AA95SCQ3-F1
#
_cell.length_a   1.000
_cell.length_b   1.000
_cell.length_c   1.000
_cell.angle_alpha   90.00
_cell.angle_beta   90.00
_cell.angle_gamma   90.00
#
_symmetry.space_group_name_H-M   'P 1'
#
loop_
_entity.id
_entity.type
_entity.pdbx_description
1 polymer ?
#
loop_
_entity_poly.entity_id
_entity_poly.type
_entity_poly.pdbx_seq_one_letter_code
_entity_poly.pdbx_strand_id
1 'polypeptide(L)'
;MEREEVYQVLEKIESAYQQFKISDETVIMWTKACRGMDFNLVMQKLIAFIAKSPFPPTIAEIAAFGVKRNDFLDKVKQWEQEGRDRIERDRRNSSRKLLPGWLSC
;
A
#
# COMPACT_ATOMS: atom_id res chain seq x y z
N MET A 1 7.32 -11.47 -1.87
CA MET A 1 7.36 -12.79 -1.23
C MET A 1 8.33 -13.68 -1.99
N GLU A 2 9.32 -14.23 -1.30
CA GLU A 2 10.33 -15.15 -1.83
C GLU A 2 9.88 -16.62 -1.70
N ARG A 3 10.63 -17.55 -2.30
CA ARG A 3 10.27 -18.97 -2.34
C ARG A 3 10.17 -19.58 -0.94
N GLU A 4 11.09 -19.23 -0.04
CA GLU A 4 11.13 -19.71 1.35
C GLU A 4 9.90 -19.25 2.14
N GLU A 5 9.44 -18.03 1.88
CA GLU A 5 8.22 -17.48 2.50
C GLU A 5 6.97 -18.19 1.97
N VAL A 6 6.94 -18.54 0.68
CA VAL A 6 5.86 -19.34 0.08
C VAL A 6 5.79 -20.74 0.70
N TYR A 7 6.93 -21.36 0.96
CA TYR A 7 6.97 -22.66 1.65
C TYR A 7 6.34 -22.57 3.04
N GLN A 8 6.65 -21.52 3.81
CA GLN A 8 6.06 -21.32 5.15
C GLN A 8 4.54 -21.16 5.09
N VAL A 9 4.03 -20.43 4.09
CA VAL A 9 2.58 -20.28 3.86
C VAL A 9 1.94 -21.63 3.55
N LEU A 10 2.54 -22.40 2.64
CA LEU A 10 2.02 -23.71 2.24
C LEU A 10 2.08 -24.74 3.38
N GLU A 11 3.19 -24.81 4.11
CA GLU A 11 3.35 -25.66 5.30
C GLU A 11 2.28 -25.32 6.35
N LYS A 12 1.98 -24.03 6.53
CA LYS A 12 0.93 -23.60 7.46
C LYS A 12 -0.45 -24.08 7.01
N ILE A 13 -0.76 -24.01 5.72
CA ILE A 13 -2.01 -24.53 5.15
C ILE A 13 -2.10 -26.05 5.33
N GLU A 14 -1.04 -26.80 5.00
CA GLU A 14 -0.98 -28.25 5.19
C GLU A 14 -1.18 -28.65 6.65
N SER A 15 -0.57 -27.91 7.59
CA SER A 15 -0.74 -28.14 9.03
C SER A 15 -2.17 -27.91 9.52
N ALA A 16 -2.92 -27.01 8.89
CA ALA A 16 -4.30 -26.68 9.25
C ALA A 16 -5.32 -27.61 8.57
N TYR A 17 -5.00 -28.13 7.38
CA TYR A 17 -5.91 -28.92 6.55
C TYR A 17 -5.24 -30.22 6.10
N GLN A 18 -5.49 -31.31 6.82
CA GLN A 18 -4.89 -32.64 6.55
C GLN A 18 -5.14 -33.19 5.13
N GLN A 19 -6.20 -32.72 4.47
CA GLN A 19 -6.55 -33.10 3.09
C GLN A 19 -5.72 -32.37 2.03
N PHE A 20 -5.04 -31.28 2.40
CA PHE A 20 -4.24 -30.48 1.49
C PHE A 20 -2.85 -31.11 1.38
N LYS A 21 -2.48 -31.55 0.17
CA LYS A 21 -1.16 -32.13 -0.11
C LYS A 21 -0.34 -31.19 -0.96
N ILE A 22 0.88 -30.91 -0.53
CA ILE A 22 1.80 -30.07 -1.29
C ILE A 22 2.54 -30.93 -2.32
N SER A 23 2.48 -30.51 -3.59
CA SER A 23 3.33 -31.03 -4.67
C SER A 23 4.36 -29.98 -5.11
N ASP A 24 5.45 -30.40 -5.75
CA ASP A 24 6.44 -29.47 -6.31
C ASP A 24 5.82 -28.49 -7.32
N GLU A 25 4.87 -28.96 -8.13
CA GLU A 25 4.11 -28.13 -9.07
C GLU A 25 3.30 -27.06 -8.34
N THR A 26 2.72 -27.39 -7.18
CA THR A 26 1.98 -26.46 -6.33
C THR A 26 2.90 -25.36 -5.83
N VAL A 27 4.10 -25.72 -5.34
CA VAL A 27 5.08 -24.72 -4.87
C VAL A 27 5.48 -23.78 -6.01
N ILE A 28 5.77 -24.31 -7.20
CA ILE A 28 6.16 -23.50 -8.36
C ILE A 28 5.02 -22.54 -8.75
N MET A 29 3.78 -23.03 -8.76
CA MET A 29 2.60 -22.22 -9.09
C MET A 29 2.39 -21.10 -8.07
N TRP A 30 2.42 -21.42 -6.78
CA TRP A 30 2.26 -20.46 -5.69
C TRP A 30 3.38 -19.43 -5.64
N THR A 31 4.62 -19.84 -5.91
CA THR A 31 5.77 -18.92 -5.97
C THR A 31 5.60 -17.88 -7.07
N LYS A 32 5.02 -18.26 -8.21
CA LYS A 32 4.70 -17.30 -9.29
C LYS A 32 3.54 -16.40 -8.91
N ALA A 33 2.48 -16.96 -8.34
CA ALA A 33 1.26 -16.23 -8.03
C ALA A 33 1.45 -15.22 -6.88
N CYS A 34 2.24 -15.56 -5.87
CA CYS A 34 2.49 -14.70 -4.71
C CYS A 34 3.61 -13.67 -4.93
N ARG A 35 4.15 -13.57 -6.15
CA ARG A 35 5.19 -12.59 -6.47
C ARG A 35 4.67 -11.17 -6.23
N GLY A 36 5.44 -10.38 -5.48
CA GLY A 36 5.07 -9.00 -5.12
C GLY A 36 4.05 -8.85 -3.99
N MET A 37 3.54 -9.96 -3.43
CA MET A 37 2.75 -9.93 -2.20
C MET A 37 3.63 -9.69 -0.97
N ASP A 38 3.01 -9.15 0.08
CA ASP A 38 3.63 -8.93 1.38
C ASP A 38 3.42 -10.14 2.28
N PHE A 39 4.52 -10.79 2.69
CA PHE A 39 4.48 -12.02 3.48
C PHE A 39 3.71 -11.87 4.80
N ASN A 40 3.97 -10.79 5.54
CA ASN A 40 3.36 -10.58 6.86
C ASN A 40 1.85 -10.40 6.74
N LEU A 41 1.41 -9.60 5.76
CA LEU A 41 -0.02 -9.38 5.51
C LEU A 41 -0.71 -10.66 5.02
N VAL A 42 -0.05 -11.44 4.16
CA VAL A 42 -0.57 -12.75 3.71
C VAL A 42 -0.73 -13.70 4.89
N MET A 43 0.27 -13.82 5.76
CA MET A 43 0.21 -14.67 6.95
C MET A 43 -0.90 -14.25 7.92
N GLN A 44 -1.08 -12.94 8.15
CA GLN A 44 -2.17 -12.44 8.97
C GLN A 44 -3.55 -12.81 8.40
N LYS A 45 -3.74 -12.62 7.08
CA LYS A 45 -4.97 -13.04 6.40
C LYS A 45 -5.17 -14.55 6.47
N LEU A 46 -4.12 -15.34 6.27
CA LEU A 46 -4.17 -16.79 6.34
C LEU A 46 -4.65 -17.27 7.71
N ILE A 47 -4.06 -16.76 8.80
CA ILE A 47 -4.46 -17.12 10.16
C ILE A 47 -5.93 -16.74 10.41
N ALA A 48 -6.34 -15.55 9.98
CA ALA A 48 -7.73 -15.10 10.12
C ALA A 48 -8.72 -15.94 9.29
N PHE A 49 -8.29 -16.45 8.14
CA PHE A 49 -9.09 -17.32 7.28
C PHE A 49 -9.24 -18.72 7.88
N ILE A 50 -8.14 -19.32 8.34
CA ILE A 50 -8.14 -20.65 8.98
C ILE A 50 -9.07 -20.68 10.20
N ALA A 51 -9.13 -19.60 10.97
CA ALA A 51 -10.01 -19.50 12.13
C ALA A 51 -11.52 -19.54 11.78
N LYS A 52 -11.89 -19.28 10.52
CA LYS A 52 -13.28 -19.13 10.09
C LYS A 52 -13.72 -20.19 9.07
N SER A 53 -12.80 -20.71 8.28
CA SER A 53 -13.09 -21.60 7.16
C SER A 53 -12.59 -23.03 7.43
N PRO A 54 -13.46 -24.04 7.33
CA PRO A 54 -13.05 -25.44 7.41
C PRO A 54 -12.36 -25.94 6.13
N PHE A 55 -12.33 -25.14 5.06
CA PHE A 55 -11.72 -25.50 3.77
C PHE A 55 -10.44 -24.70 3.50
N PRO A 56 -9.46 -25.29 2.79
CA PRO A 56 -8.23 -24.59 2.41
C PRO A 56 -8.49 -23.31 1.62
N PRO A 57 -7.72 -22.23 1.86
CA PRO A 57 -7.86 -21.00 1.11
C PRO A 57 -7.35 -21.15 -0.33
N THR A 58 -7.94 -20.34 -1.19
CA THR A 58 -7.38 -19.96 -2.48
C THR A 58 -6.37 -18.83 -2.32
N ILE A 59 -5.48 -18.66 -3.29
CA ILE A 59 -4.48 -17.57 -3.30
C ILE A 59 -5.17 -16.19 -3.22
N ALA A 60 -6.34 -16.02 -3.85
CA ALA A 60 -7.07 -14.76 -3.87
C ALA A 60 -7.58 -14.34 -2.48
N GLU A 61 -7.98 -15.30 -1.65
CA GLU A 61 -8.52 -15.02 -0.31
C GLU A 61 -7.45 -14.50 0.64
N ILE A 62 -6.22 -15.00 0.48
CA ILE A 62 -5.07 -14.59 1.31
C ILE A 62 -4.18 -13.53 0.65
N ALA A 63 -4.45 -13.17 -0.61
CA ALA A 63 -3.65 -12.19 -1.34
C ALA A 63 -3.62 -10.84 -0.60
N ALA A 64 -2.41 -10.36 -0.31
CA ALA A 64 -2.19 -9.06 0.29
C ALA A 64 -0.94 -8.41 -0.29
N PHE A 65 -1.06 -7.13 -0.63
CA PHE A 65 0.01 -6.33 -1.20
C PHE A 65 0.36 -5.21 -0.23
N GLY A 66 1.66 -4.97 -0.05
CA GLY A 66 2.12 -3.84 0.75
C GLY A 66 1.56 -2.53 0.19
N VAL A 67 1.18 -1.62 1.09
CA VAL A 67 0.77 -0.27 0.68
C VAL A 67 2.00 0.42 0.10
N LYS A 68 2.02 0.64 -1.22
CA LYS A 68 2.96 1.61 -1.81
C LYS A 68 2.61 2.96 -1.20
N ARG A 69 3.57 3.63 -0.55
CA ARG A 69 3.38 5.02 -0.10
C ARG A 69 2.85 5.83 -1.28
N ASN A 70 1.69 6.44 -1.09
CA ASN A 70 1.11 7.31 -2.08
C ASN A 70 1.62 8.73 -1.84
N ASP A 71 2.72 9.09 -2.49
CA ASP A 71 3.33 10.42 -2.39
C ASP A 71 2.40 11.55 -2.92
N PHE A 72 1.25 11.20 -3.53
CA PHE A 72 0.29 12.16 -4.04
C PHE A 72 -0.26 13.08 -2.93
N LEU A 73 -0.58 12.53 -1.76
CA LEU A 73 -1.09 13.34 -0.64
C LEU A 73 -0.04 14.33 -0.14
N ASP A 74 1.23 13.92 -0.11
CA ASP A 74 2.33 14.78 0.29
C ASP A 74 2.57 15.88 -0.74
N LYS A 75 2.48 15.57 -2.04
CA LYS A 75 2.54 16.56 -3.13
C LYS A 75 1.40 17.57 -3.07
N VAL A 76 0.17 17.14 -2.77
CA VAL A 76 -0.99 18.03 -2.62
C VAL A 76 -0.77 18.98 -1.44
N LYS A 77 -0.32 18.48 -0.29
CA LYS A 77 0.02 19.31 0.88
C LYS A 77 1.09 20.35 0.58
N GLN A 78 2.15 19.96 -0.13
CA GLN A 78 3.20 20.88 -0.56
C GLN A 78 2.64 21.98 -1.48
N TRP A 79 1.85 21.61 -2.48
CA TRP A 79 1.25 22.57 -3.41
C TRP A 79 0.31 23.56 -2.71
N GLU A 80 -0.50 23.10 -1.75
CA GLU A 80 -1.36 23.96 -0.93
C GLU A 80 -0.54 24.94 -0.08
N GLN A 81 0.57 24.47 0.51
CA GLN A 81 1.45 25.32 1.31
C GLN A 81 2.11 26.40 0.45
N GLU A 82 2.67 26.02 -0.71
CA GLU A 82 3.21 26.98 -1.66
C GLU A 82 2.15 27.97 -2.15
N GLY A 83 0.91 27.52 -2.35
CA GLY A 83 -0.22 28.39 -2.68
C GLY A 83 -0.49 29.45 -1.62
N ARG A 84 -0.51 29.05 -0.34
CA ARG A 84 -0.66 29.96 0.80
C ARG A 84 0.48 30.98 0.86
N ASP A 85 1.72 30.52 0.73
CA ASP A 85 2.91 31.39 0.79
C ASP A 85 2.95 32.39 -0.39
N ARG A 86 2.49 31.98 -1.58
CA ARG A 86 2.33 32.88 -2.74
C ARG A 86 1.33 33.99 -2.45
N ILE A 87 0.14 33.65 -1.96
CA ILE A 87 -0.91 34.62 -1.63
C ILE A 87 -0.44 35.60 -0.53
N GLU A 88 0.21 35.09 0.51
CA GLU A 88 0.78 35.90 1.61
C GLU A 88 1.81 36.91 1.06
N ARG A 89 2.71 36.45 0.18
CA ARG A 89 3.74 37.29 -0.46
C ARG A 89 3.11 38.37 -1.34
N ASP A 90 2.14 38.00 -2.17
CA ASP A 90 1.45 38.93 -3.06
C ASP A 90 0.65 39.97 -2.28
N ARG A 91 0.01 39.56 -1.17
CA ARG A 91 -0.66 40.46 -0.23
C ARG A 91 0.33 41.47 0.35
N ARG A 92 1.46 41.00 0.87
CA ARG A 92 2.50 41.85 1.45
C ARG A 92 3.11 42.82 0.44
N ASN A 93 3.30 42.37 -0.81
CA ASN A 93 3.82 43.20 -1.89
C ASN A 93 2.78 44.21 -2.43
N SER A 94 1.50 43.84 -2.45
CA SER A 94 0.41 44.72 -2.86
C SER A 94 0.20 45.87 -1.87
N SER A 95 0.35 45.61 -0.55
CA SER A 95 0.34 46.65 0.48
C SER A 95 1.52 47.64 0.37
N ARG A 96 2.55 47.33 -0.41
CA ARG A 96 3.72 48.19 -0.68
C ARG A 96 3.63 48.95 -2.00
N LYS A 97 2.58 48.73 -2.81
CA LYS A 97 2.35 49.53 -4.01
C LYS A 97 1.90 50.91 -3.55
N LEU A 98 2.81 51.89 -3.61
CA LEU A 98 2.45 53.30 -3.56
C LEU A 98 1.40 53.56 -4.64
N LEU A 99 0.39 54.37 -4.33
CA LEU A 99 -0.55 54.82 -5.35
C LEU A 99 0.25 55.39 -6.52
N PRO A 100 -0.08 55.04 -7.77
CA PRO A 100 0.53 55.67 -8.93
C PRO A 100 0.52 57.19 -8.79
N GLY A 101 1.61 57.88 -9.15
CA GLY A 101 1.74 59.34 -8.93
C GLY A 101 0.63 60.18 -9.58
N TRP A 102 -0.08 59.64 -10.57
CA TRP A 102 -1.24 60.27 -11.21
C TRP A 102 -2.56 60.17 -10.41
N LEU A 103 -2.56 59.44 -9.29
CA LEU A 103 -3.66 59.32 -8.32
C LEU A 103 -3.38 60.04 -6.99
N SER A 104 -2.25 60.74 -6.86
CA SER A 104 -1.95 61.58 -5.69
C SER A 104 -2.31 63.03 -6.05
N CYS A 105 -3.37 63.56 -5.44
CA CYS A 105 -3.83 64.94 -5.63
C CYS A 105 -2.78 65.97 -5.21
#